data_AF-W2SQY2-F1
#
_entry.id   AF-W2SQY2-F1
#
_cell.length_a   1.000
_cell.length_b   1.000
_cell.length_c   1.000
_cell.angle_alpha   90.00
_cell.angle_beta   90.00
_cell.angle_gamma   90.00
#
_symmetry.space_group_name_H-M   'P 1'
#
loop_
_entity.id
_entity.type
_entity.pdbx_description
1 polymer ?
#
loop_
_entity_poly.entity_id
_entity_poly.type
_entity_poly.pdbx_seq_one_letter_code
_entity_poly.pdbx_strand_id
1 'polypeptide(L)'
;QKSSKSRRARKEELTREFENCLEQVLTWLLEAEEELSLLEKVDEDDLKVVRKQFKDFENFMGSLTESQDTVGRVLHRGQLLVGKAENEEERAAIEGQLRLVNGRWEELRELSMQRQNALQLTLNRLQNKQLVAIDKWLSEVEEEMKSCEPLADSQEASLRQIEAHTKLQAKIHAFQETINDLNSFVAVVDEGDSSDEHVGALELSLQSIGERWRAICEWAEVRASQLDGLAELCAHTTEVFDTLNEWLKEREHELLGLKSAHHLEEPEQVTEQV
;
A
#
# COMPACT_ATOMS: atom_id res chain seq x y z
N GLN A 1 -48.95 54.49 -9.63
CA GLN A 1 -49.29 53.25 -10.37
C GLN A 1 -48.09 52.55 -11.05
N LYS A 2 -47.11 53.24 -11.65
CA LYS A 2 -45.92 52.58 -12.26
C LYS A 2 -44.99 51.90 -11.22
N SER A 3 -44.80 52.51 -10.04
CA SER A 3 -43.93 51.97 -8.97
C SER A 3 -44.47 50.68 -8.31
N SER A 4 -45.78 50.58 -8.08
CA SER A 4 -46.40 49.38 -7.50
C SER A 4 -46.38 48.18 -8.46
N LYS A 5 -46.62 48.41 -9.75
CA LYS A 5 -46.50 47.36 -10.79
C LYS A 5 -45.07 46.83 -10.92
N SER A 6 -44.07 47.70 -10.84
CA SER A 6 -42.66 47.30 -10.89
C SER A 6 -42.22 46.51 -9.64
N ARG A 7 -42.70 46.89 -8.46
CA ARG A 7 -42.44 46.12 -7.21
C ARG A 7 -43.07 44.73 -7.25
N ARG A 8 -44.31 44.62 -7.75
CA ARG A 8 -45.02 43.35 -7.90
C ARG A 8 -44.30 42.42 -8.88
N ALA A 9 -43.90 42.91 -10.06
CA ALA A 9 -43.15 42.11 -11.03
C ALA A 9 -41.81 41.59 -10.47
N ARG A 10 -41.10 42.39 -9.64
CA ARG A 10 -39.86 41.96 -8.97
C ARG A 10 -40.10 40.90 -7.89
N LYS A 11 -41.24 40.92 -7.21
CA LYS A 11 -41.62 39.89 -6.22
C LYS A 11 -41.99 38.59 -6.93
N GLU A 12 -42.78 38.67 -7.99
CA GLU A 12 -43.17 37.52 -8.83
C GLU A 12 -41.92 36.83 -9.40
N GLU A 13 -40.96 37.59 -9.93
CA GLU A 13 -39.70 37.01 -10.42
C GLU A 13 -38.86 36.37 -9.33
N LEU A 14 -38.74 37.00 -8.15
CA LEU A 14 -38.02 36.42 -7.02
C LEU A 14 -38.70 35.15 -6.49
N THR A 15 -40.04 35.10 -6.55
CA THR A 15 -40.83 33.92 -6.15
C THR A 15 -40.56 32.77 -7.10
N ARG A 16 -40.62 33.02 -8.41
CA ARG A 16 -40.30 32.04 -9.46
C ARG A 16 -38.87 31.52 -9.33
N GLU A 17 -37.91 32.41 -9.10
CA GLU A 17 -36.51 32.05 -8.89
C GLU A 17 -36.29 31.20 -7.63
N PHE A 18 -37.03 31.47 -6.56
CA PHE A 18 -37.01 30.66 -5.34
C PHE A 18 -37.64 29.29 -5.56
N GLU A 19 -38.82 29.21 -6.16
CA GLU A 19 -39.53 27.96 -6.44
C GLU A 19 -38.69 27.03 -7.33
N ASN A 20 -38.09 27.55 -8.40
CA ASN A 20 -37.22 26.77 -9.28
C ASN A 20 -35.99 26.21 -8.54
N CYS A 21 -35.33 27.02 -7.71
CA CYS A 21 -34.18 26.55 -6.94
C CYS A 21 -34.59 25.59 -5.83
N LEU A 22 -35.75 25.81 -5.20
CA LEU A 22 -36.30 24.94 -4.17
C LEU A 22 -36.61 23.55 -4.75
N GLU A 23 -37.26 23.48 -5.91
CA GLU A 23 -37.55 22.22 -6.60
C GLU A 23 -36.26 21.46 -6.96
N GLN A 24 -35.26 22.17 -7.48
CA GLN A 24 -33.97 21.59 -7.80
C GLN A 24 -33.29 20.98 -6.57
N VAL A 25 -33.24 21.73 -5.46
CA VAL A 25 -32.63 21.27 -4.20
C VAL A 25 -33.40 20.12 -3.58
N LEU A 26 -34.73 20.16 -3.57
CA LEU A 26 -35.54 19.10 -2.97
C LEU A 26 -35.46 17.79 -3.77
N THR A 27 -35.38 17.87 -5.10
CA THR A 27 -35.15 16.72 -5.97
C THR A 27 -33.78 16.11 -5.68
N TRP A 28 -32.73 16.93 -5.70
CA TRP A 28 -31.38 16.46 -5.41
C TRP A 28 -31.25 15.87 -4.00
N LEU A 29 -31.84 16.51 -2.98
CA LEU A 29 -31.83 15.98 -1.61
C LEU A 29 -32.48 14.60 -1.53
N LEU A 30 -33.58 14.38 -2.25
CA LEU A 30 -34.25 13.08 -2.29
C LEU A 30 -33.37 12.00 -2.94
N GLU A 31 -32.73 12.33 -4.06
CA GLU A 31 -31.81 11.42 -4.76
C GLU A 31 -30.58 11.10 -3.88
N ALA A 32 -29.99 12.10 -3.24
CA ALA A 32 -28.81 11.93 -2.40
C ALA A 32 -29.12 11.16 -1.10
N GLU A 33 -30.27 11.39 -0.48
CA GLU A 33 -30.75 10.62 0.68
C GLU A 33 -30.99 9.14 0.30
N GLU A 34 -31.58 8.88 -0.87
CA GLU A 34 -31.77 7.52 -1.39
C GLU A 34 -30.42 6.85 -1.65
N GLU A 35 -29.50 7.52 -2.34
CA GLU A 35 -28.14 7.03 -2.60
C GLU A 35 -27.42 6.67 -1.30
N LEU A 36 -27.41 7.58 -0.32
CA LEU A 36 -26.77 7.36 0.98
C LEU A 36 -27.38 6.15 1.72
N SER A 37 -28.70 5.95 1.61
CA SER A 37 -29.41 4.82 2.25
C SER A 37 -29.09 3.46 1.61
N LEU A 38 -28.72 3.45 0.33
CA LEU A 38 -28.37 2.24 -0.42
C LEU A 38 -26.91 1.83 -0.23
N LEU A 39 -26.07 2.72 0.31
CA LEU A 39 -24.67 2.40 0.58
C LEU A 39 -24.55 1.32 1.66
N GLU A 40 -23.75 0.30 1.36
CA GLU A 40 -23.43 -0.77 2.31
C GLU A 40 -22.71 -0.22 3.54
N LYS A 41 -22.80 -0.94 4.67
CA LYS A 41 -22.03 -0.60 5.88
C LYS A 41 -20.54 -0.62 5.59
N VAL A 42 -19.79 0.22 6.30
CA VAL A 42 -18.33 0.22 6.23
C VAL A 42 -17.82 -1.16 6.63
N ASP A 43 -17.03 -1.78 5.76
CA ASP A 43 -16.39 -3.05 6.07
C ASP A 43 -15.31 -2.83 7.15
N GLU A 44 -15.18 -3.74 8.10
CA GLU A 44 -14.25 -3.58 9.22
C GLU A 44 -12.92 -4.32 9.03
N ASP A 45 -12.81 -5.22 8.07
CA ASP A 45 -11.69 -6.17 8.00
C ASP A 45 -11.01 -6.23 6.63
N ASP A 46 -11.75 -6.03 5.53
CA ASP A 46 -11.22 -6.13 4.18
C ASP A 46 -10.79 -4.76 3.65
N LEU A 47 -9.47 -4.51 3.66
CA LEU A 47 -8.88 -3.28 3.18
C LEU A 47 -9.16 -3.00 1.69
N LYS A 48 -9.34 -4.02 0.84
CA LYS A 48 -9.67 -3.83 -0.58
C LYS A 48 -11.11 -3.34 -0.72
N VAL A 49 -12.04 -3.90 0.07
CA VAL A 49 -13.43 -3.45 0.12
C VAL A 49 -13.53 -2.03 0.68
N VAL A 50 -12.88 -1.74 1.81
CA VAL A 50 -12.91 -0.40 2.42
C VAL A 50 -12.33 0.66 1.48
N ARG A 51 -11.25 0.36 0.75
CA ARG A 51 -10.70 1.28 -0.27
C ARG A 51 -11.69 1.59 -1.38
N LYS A 52 -12.41 0.57 -1.86
CA LYS A 52 -13.47 0.76 -2.85
C LYS A 52 -14.60 1.62 -2.28
N GLN A 53 -15.08 1.30 -1.08
CA GLN A 53 -16.13 2.07 -0.41
C GLN A 53 -15.71 3.53 -0.20
N PHE A 54 -14.46 3.79 0.19
CA PHE A 54 -13.91 5.14 0.33
C PHE A 54 -13.93 5.90 -1.00
N LYS A 55 -13.37 5.31 -2.06
CA LYS A 55 -13.32 5.93 -3.39
C LYS A 55 -14.70 6.19 -3.99
N ASP A 56 -15.62 5.23 -3.84
CA ASP A 56 -16.99 5.38 -4.33
C ASP A 56 -17.70 6.53 -3.57
N PHE A 57 -17.43 6.67 -2.27
CA PHE A 57 -18.01 7.72 -1.43
C PHE A 57 -17.38 9.11 -1.62
N GLU A 58 -16.14 9.22 -2.10
CA GLU A 58 -15.53 10.51 -2.47
C GLU A 58 -16.34 11.25 -3.56
N ASN A 59 -16.91 10.51 -4.52
CA ASN A 59 -17.77 11.11 -5.55
C ASN A 59 -19.05 11.70 -4.94
N PHE A 60 -19.65 10.99 -3.98
CA PHE A 60 -20.81 11.45 -3.24
C PHE A 60 -20.48 12.72 -2.43
N MET A 61 -19.36 12.73 -1.71
CA MET A 61 -18.90 13.91 -0.97
C MET A 61 -18.60 15.11 -1.89
N GLY A 62 -18.10 14.86 -3.10
CA GLY A 62 -17.97 15.88 -4.15
C GLY A 62 -19.32 16.49 -4.54
N SER A 63 -20.33 15.65 -4.84
CA SER A 63 -21.69 16.11 -5.17
C SER A 63 -22.35 16.88 -4.03
N LEU A 64 -22.15 16.42 -2.78
CA LEU A 64 -22.59 17.11 -1.57
C LEU A 64 -21.98 18.52 -1.52
N THR A 65 -20.66 18.63 -1.70
CA THR A 65 -19.93 19.92 -1.68
C THR A 65 -20.41 20.86 -2.78
N GLU A 66 -20.59 20.39 -4.02
CA GLU A 66 -21.11 21.21 -5.13
C GLU A 66 -22.53 21.73 -4.86
N SER A 67 -23.33 20.95 -4.13
CA SER A 67 -24.72 21.28 -3.83
C SER A 67 -24.87 22.30 -2.69
N GLN A 68 -23.83 22.48 -1.86
CA GLN A 68 -23.81 23.43 -0.74
C GLN A 68 -24.19 24.85 -1.17
N ASP A 69 -23.61 25.34 -2.27
CA ASP A 69 -23.91 26.68 -2.79
C ASP A 69 -25.35 26.79 -3.27
N THR A 70 -25.89 25.72 -3.86
CA THR A 70 -27.27 25.69 -4.36
C THR A 70 -28.28 25.73 -3.22
N VAL A 71 -28.03 24.98 -2.15
CA VAL A 71 -28.80 25.05 -0.90
C VAL A 71 -28.71 26.45 -0.30
N GLY A 72 -27.51 27.02 -0.20
CA GLY A 72 -27.31 28.39 0.29
C GLY A 72 -28.10 29.43 -0.50
N ARG A 73 -28.19 29.30 -1.84
CA ARG A 73 -29.01 30.18 -2.69
C ARG A 73 -30.50 30.07 -2.40
N VAL A 74 -31.04 28.86 -2.19
CA VAL A 74 -32.45 28.65 -1.81
C VAL A 74 -32.75 29.33 -0.48
N LEU A 75 -31.90 29.10 0.52
CA LEU A 75 -32.05 29.69 1.86
C LEU A 75 -32.02 31.22 1.81
N HIS A 76 -31.06 31.79 1.08
CA HIS A 76 -30.95 33.24 0.92
C HIS A 76 -32.17 33.84 0.19
N ARG A 77 -32.59 33.26 -0.93
CA ARG A 77 -33.74 33.75 -1.71
C ARG A 77 -35.05 33.65 -0.93
N GLY A 78 -35.29 32.54 -0.23
CA GLY A 78 -36.47 32.41 0.61
C GLY A 78 -36.46 33.43 1.74
N GLN A 79 -35.31 33.72 2.36
CA GLN A 79 -35.21 34.75 3.39
C GLN A 79 -35.55 36.16 2.84
N LEU A 80 -35.16 36.46 1.60
CA LEU A 80 -35.56 37.69 0.92
C LEU A 80 -37.07 37.75 0.63
N LEU A 81 -37.70 36.62 0.35
CA LEU A 81 -39.15 36.53 0.14
C LEU A 81 -39.93 36.67 1.45
N VAL A 82 -39.45 36.08 2.56
CA VAL A 82 -40.00 36.29 3.91
C VAL A 82 -40.10 37.78 4.24
N GLY A 83 -39.05 38.56 3.93
CA GLY A 83 -39.05 40.02 4.11
C GLY A 83 -40.02 40.80 3.20
N LYS A 84 -40.60 40.15 2.19
CA LYS A 84 -41.53 40.72 1.20
C LYS A 84 -42.93 40.07 1.25
N ALA A 85 -43.18 39.21 2.23
CA ALA A 85 -44.48 38.57 2.43
C ALA A 85 -45.56 39.62 2.72
N GLU A 86 -46.75 39.43 2.16
CA GLU A 86 -47.87 40.37 2.30
C GLU A 86 -48.77 40.04 3.50
N ASN A 87 -48.69 38.80 4.00
CA ASN A 87 -49.43 38.33 5.16
C ASN A 87 -48.64 37.24 5.91
N GLU A 88 -49.09 36.91 7.13
CA GLU A 88 -48.41 35.94 7.98
C GLU A 88 -48.48 34.51 7.43
N GLU A 89 -49.50 34.17 6.65
CA GLU A 89 -49.67 32.84 6.06
C GLU A 89 -48.61 32.58 4.98
N GLU A 90 -48.40 33.53 4.06
CA GLU A 90 -47.34 33.51 3.04
C GLU A 90 -45.96 33.43 3.71
N ARG A 91 -45.74 34.25 4.74
CA ARG A 91 -44.51 34.25 5.55
C ARG A 91 -44.24 32.88 6.16
N ALA A 92 -45.23 32.32 6.86
CA ALA A 92 -45.11 31.03 7.52
C ALA A 92 -44.90 29.86 6.55
N ALA A 93 -45.52 29.91 5.36
CA ALA A 93 -45.32 28.91 4.31
C ALA A 93 -43.87 28.89 3.82
N ILE A 94 -43.30 30.06 3.49
CA ILE A 94 -41.91 30.18 3.04
C ILE A 94 -40.95 29.74 4.16
N GLU A 95 -41.17 30.19 5.41
CA GLU A 95 -40.37 29.78 6.57
C GLU A 95 -40.46 28.26 6.84
N GLY A 96 -41.59 27.63 6.54
CA GLY A 96 -41.76 26.18 6.59
C GLY A 96 -40.89 25.46 5.57
N GLN A 97 -40.91 25.92 4.31
CA GLN A 97 -40.08 25.36 3.23
C GLN A 97 -38.58 25.52 3.52
N LEU A 98 -38.16 26.68 4.01
CA LEU A 98 -36.77 26.92 4.40
C LEU A 98 -36.30 25.99 5.52
N ARG A 99 -37.13 25.81 6.56
CA ARG A 99 -36.82 24.87 7.64
C ARG A 99 -36.74 23.43 7.16
N LEU A 100 -37.61 23.03 6.24
CA LEU A 100 -37.58 21.69 5.65
C LEU A 100 -36.27 21.46 4.88
N VAL A 101 -35.88 22.37 3.99
CA VAL A 101 -34.64 22.27 3.21
C VAL A 101 -33.42 22.25 4.13
N ASN A 102 -33.35 23.19 5.08
CA ASN A 102 -32.20 23.27 5.99
C ASN A 102 -32.10 22.02 6.87
N GLY A 103 -33.22 21.51 7.39
CA GLY A 103 -33.23 20.31 8.22
C GLY A 103 -32.72 19.08 7.47
N ARG A 104 -33.27 18.81 6.28
CA ARG A 104 -32.86 17.68 5.43
C ARG A 104 -31.40 17.78 5.01
N TRP A 105 -30.96 18.98 4.62
CA TRP A 105 -29.57 19.23 4.25
C TRP A 105 -28.60 18.95 5.39
N GLU A 106 -28.86 19.49 6.59
CA GLU A 106 -27.96 19.28 7.74
C GLU A 106 -27.96 17.82 8.20
N GLU A 107 -29.11 17.13 8.18
CA GLU A 107 -29.18 15.69 8.49
C GLU A 107 -28.37 14.85 7.48
N LEU A 108 -28.56 15.09 6.17
CA LEU A 108 -27.80 14.43 5.13
C LEU A 108 -26.31 14.69 5.28
N ARG A 109 -25.92 15.94 5.51
CA ARG A 109 -24.53 16.36 5.70
C ARG A 109 -23.91 15.69 6.92
N GLU A 110 -24.60 15.68 8.06
CA GLU A 110 -24.11 15.06 9.30
C GLU A 110 -23.87 13.56 9.11
N LEU A 111 -24.85 12.84 8.56
CA LEU A 111 -24.72 11.40 8.27
C LEU A 111 -23.57 11.12 7.29
N SER A 112 -23.40 11.97 6.29
CA SER A 112 -22.32 11.85 5.30
C SER A 112 -20.95 12.07 5.93
N MET A 113 -20.80 13.07 6.79
CA MET A 113 -19.56 13.32 7.54
C MET A 113 -19.25 12.17 8.50
N GLN A 114 -20.25 11.64 9.21
CA GLN A 114 -20.07 10.48 10.10
C GLN A 114 -19.56 9.26 9.31
N ARG A 115 -20.12 9.01 8.13
CA ARG A 115 -19.68 7.93 7.24
C ARG A 115 -18.26 8.17 6.70
N GLN A 116 -17.94 9.38 6.25
CA GLN A 116 -16.60 9.75 5.79
C GLN A 116 -15.55 9.47 6.88
N ASN A 117 -15.83 9.92 8.11
CA ASN A 117 -14.95 9.70 9.26
C ASN A 117 -14.78 8.20 9.57
N ALA A 118 -15.86 7.42 9.52
CA ALA A 118 -15.80 5.98 9.75
C ALA A 118 -14.94 5.25 8.68
N LEU A 119 -15.10 5.63 7.40
CA LEU A 119 -14.28 5.09 6.31
C LEU A 119 -12.81 5.46 6.48
N GLN A 120 -12.49 6.73 6.78
CA GLN A 120 -11.13 7.21 7.00
C GLN A 120 -10.43 6.49 8.16
N LEU A 121 -11.09 6.40 9.32
CA LEU A 121 -10.54 5.72 10.50
C LEU A 121 -10.27 4.24 10.21
N THR A 122 -11.19 3.58 9.54
CA THR A 122 -11.07 2.15 9.22
C THR A 122 -9.99 1.90 8.18
N LEU A 123 -9.93 2.72 7.13
CA LEU A 123 -8.91 2.68 6.09
C LEU A 123 -7.51 2.86 6.69
N ASN A 124 -7.31 3.91 7.49
CA ASN A 124 -6.03 4.19 8.16
C ASN A 124 -5.62 3.04 9.08
N ARG A 125 -6.55 2.49 9.87
CA ARG A 125 -6.25 1.36 10.77
C ARG A 125 -5.81 0.13 9.99
N LEU A 126 -6.52 -0.23 8.91
CA LEU A 126 -6.21 -1.41 8.11
C LEU A 126 -4.91 -1.25 7.32
N GLN A 127 -4.65 -0.06 6.75
CA GLN A 127 -3.37 0.25 6.11
C GLN A 127 -2.21 0.16 7.11
N ASN A 128 -2.33 0.78 8.29
CA ASN A 128 -1.31 0.69 9.33
C ASN A 128 -1.06 -0.75 9.78
N LYS A 129 -2.12 -1.56 9.92
CA LYS A 129 -1.99 -2.99 10.23
C LYS A 129 -1.19 -3.74 9.16
N GLN A 130 -1.44 -3.43 7.88
CA GLN A 130 -0.69 -4.04 6.77
C GLN A 130 0.77 -3.56 6.73
N LEU A 131 1.04 -2.26 6.98
CA LEU A 131 2.41 -1.73 7.07
C LEU A 131 3.21 -2.40 8.19
N VAL A 132 2.63 -2.54 9.38
CA VAL A 132 3.28 -3.23 10.51
C VAL A 132 3.56 -4.70 10.18
N ALA A 133 2.65 -5.38 9.48
CA ALA A 133 2.87 -6.76 9.05
C ALA A 133 4.02 -6.87 8.02
N ILE A 134 4.09 -5.93 7.08
CA ILE A 134 5.17 -5.85 6.09
C ILE A 134 6.51 -5.54 6.75
N ASP A 135 6.55 -4.55 7.64
CA ASP A 135 7.75 -4.17 8.39
C ASP A 135 8.30 -5.36 9.19
N LYS A 136 7.42 -6.12 9.85
CA LYS A 136 7.79 -7.33 10.56
C LYS A 136 8.38 -8.39 9.62
N TRP A 137 7.71 -8.66 8.50
CA TRP A 137 8.18 -9.65 7.53
C TRP A 137 9.55 -9.27 6.93
N LEU A 138 9.73 -8.00 6.57
CA LEU A 138 11.02 -7.49 6.08
C LEU A 138 12.12 -7.70 7.12
N SER A 139 11.82 -7.40 8.39
CA SER A 139 12.79 -7.54 9.49
C SER A 139 13.21 -9.00 9.69
N GLU A 140 12.25 -9.94 9.61
CA GLU A 140 12.52 -11.38 9.70
C GLU A 140 13.41 -11.86 8.54
N VAL A 141 13.14 -11.41 7.30
CA VAL A 141 13.96 -11.76 6.14
C VAL A 141 15.35 -11.14 6.21
N GLU A 142 15.46 -9.90 6.64
CA GLU A 142 16.75 -9.23 6.85
C GLU A 142 17.59 -9.91 7.93
N GLU A 143 16.96 -10.46 8.98
CA GLU A 143 17.63 -11.29 9.98
C GLU A 143 18.09 -12.63 9.39
N GLU A 144 17.23 -13.32 8.62
CA GLU A 144 17.58 -14.55 7.89
C GLU A 144 18.79 -14.31 6.96
N MET A 145 18.81 -13.19 6.23
CA MET A 145 19.93 -12.76 5.38
C MET A 145 21.23 -12.54 6.18
N LYS A 146 21.16 -11.86 7.32
CA LYS A 146 22.34 -11.61 8.19
C LYS A 146 22.87 -12.90 8.82
N SER A 147 21.98 -13.85 9.08
CA SER A 147 22.34 -15.15 9.66
C SER A 147 22.94 -16.14 8.65
N CYS A 148 22.88 -15.83 7.34
CA CYS A 148 23.42 -16.69 6.31
C CYS A 148 24.93 -16.89 6.48
N GLU A 149 25.34 -18.15 6.49
CA GLU A 149 26.74 -18.53 6.56
C GLU A 149 27.52 -18.05 5.31
N PRO A 150 28.85 -17.88 5.42
CA PRO A 150 29.73 -17.72 4.27
C PRO A 150 29.54 -18.84 3.24
N LEU A 151 30.01 -18.63 2.01
CA LEU A 151 29.91 -19.65 0.97
C LEU A 151 30.59 -20.94 1.43
N ALA A 152 29.88 -22.06 1.23
CA ALA A 152 30.34 -23.37 1.61
C ALA A 152 31.62 -23.80 0.88
N ASP A 153 32.45 -24.60 1.56
CA ASP A 153 33.70 -25.16 1.06
C ASP A 153 33.60 -26.63 0.62
N SER A 154 32.46 -27.29 0.90
CA SER A 154 32.17 -28.68 0.56
C SER A 154 30.90 -28.79 -0.26
N GLN A 155 30.83 -29.79 -1.14
CA GLN A 155 29.69 -30.01 -2.03
C GLN A 155 28.38 -30.16 -1.24
N GLU A 156 28.40 -30.94 -0.16
CA GLU A 156 27.21 -31.19 0.67
C GLU A 156 26.71 -29.91 1.35
N ALA A 157 27.62 -29.07 1.84
CA ALA A 157 27.25 -27.79 2.45
C ALA A 157 26.70 -26.81 1.39
N SER A 158 27.31 -26.76 0.20
CA SER A 158 26.83 -25.94 -0.92
C SER A 158 25.42 -26.32 -1.34
N LEU A 159 25.11 -27.62 -1.45
CA LEU A 159 23.76 -28.10 -1.75
C LEU A 159 22.73 -27.68 -0.69
N ARG A 160 23.09 -27.71 0.60
CA ARG A 160 22.21 -27.22 1.68
C ARG A 160 21.99 -25.71 1.58
N GLN A 161 23.02 -24.93 1.25
CA GLN A 161 22.90 -23.49 1.07
C GLN A 161 22.01 -23.15 -0.13
N ILE A 162 22.13 -23.89 -1.25
CA ILE A 162 21.25 -23.76 -2.41
C ILE A 162 19.80 -24.03 -2.01
N GLU A 163 19.52 -25.15 -1.33
CA GLU A 163 18.16 -25.50 -0.91
C GLU A 163 17.55 -24.43 0.02
N ALA A 164 18.32 -23.95 1.01
CA ALA A 164 17.89 -22.88 1.91
C ALA A 164 17.59 -21.58 1.14
N HIS A 165 18.46 -21.20 0.20
CA HIS A 165 18.28 -20.02 -0.61
C HIS A 165 17.06 -20.13 -1.54
N THR A 166 16.82 -21.29 -2.16
CA THR A 166 15.61 -21.52 -2.98
C THR A 166 14.33 -21.34 -2.16
N LYS A 167 14.30 -21.82 -0.90
CA LYS A 167 13.17 -21.59 0.00
C LYS A 167 12.98 -20.10 0.29
N LEU A 168 14.06 -19.37 0.54
CA LEU A 168 14.01 -17.92 0.77
C LEU A 168 13.51 -17.17 -0.48
N GLN A 169 13.99 -17.50 -1.67
CA GLN A 169 13.49 -16.92 -2.93
C GLN A 169 11.99 -17.18 -3.13
N ALA A 170 11.51 -18.39 -2.82
CA ALA A 170 10.08 -18.68 -2.88
C ALA A 170 9.26 -17.82 -1.90
N LYS A 171 9.76 -17.58 -0.67
CA LYS A 171 9.12 -16.65 0.29
C LYS A 171 9.07 -15.23 -0.27
N ILE A 172 10.17 -14.73 -0.84
CA ILE A 172 10.25 -13.39 -1.45
C ILE A 172 9.24 -13.28 -2.60
N HIS A 173 9.23 -14.23 -3.53
CA HIS A 173 8.27 -14.21 -4.65
C HIS A 173 6.81 -14.25 -4.20
N ALA A 174 6.49 -15.04 -3.17
CA ALA A 174 5.13 -15.08 -2.62
C ALA A 174 4.72 -13.74 -1.98
N PHE A 175 5.67 -12.97 -1.44
CA PHE A 175 5.41 -11.68 -0.80
C PHE A 175 5.27 -10.52 -1.79
N GLN A 176 5.69 -10.70 -3.04
CA GLN A 176 5.64 -9.66 -4.09
C GLN A 176 4.24 -9.06 -4.28
N GLU A 177 3.18 -9.87 -4.20
CA GLU A 177 1.80 -9.37 -4.33
C GLU A 177 1.44 -8.42 -3.18
N THR A 178 1.88 -8.73 -1.96
CA THR A 178 1.65 -7.88 -0.78
C THR A 178 2.34 -6.53 -0.92
N ILE A 179 3.55 -6.51 -1.50
CA ILE A 179 4.27 -5.27 -1.81
C ILE A 179 3.60 -4.49 -2.93
N ASN A 180 3.12 -5.16 -3.99
CA ASN A 180 2.41 -4.49 -5.09
C ASN A 180 1.13 -3.80 -4.61
N ASP A 181 0.43 -4.38 -3.64
CA ASP A 181 -0.78 -3.82 -3.02
C ASP A 181 -0.51 -2.49 -2.28
N LEU A 182 0.74 -2.17 -1.92
CA LEU A 182 1.13 -0.88 -1.32
C LEU A 182 0.90 0.31 -2.26
N ASN A 183 1.01 0.12 -3.58
CA ASN A 183 0.79 1.20 -4.55
C ASN A 183 -0.66 1.73 -4.54
N SER A 184 -1.59 0.97 -3.96
CA SER A 184 -2.99 1.35 -3.81
C SER A 184 -3.30 1.93 -2.43
N PHE A 185 -2.28 2.29 -1.65
CA PHE A 185 -2.46 3.00 -0.39
C PHE A 185 -2.82 4.45 -0.69
N VAL A 186 -3.69 5.00 0.14
CA VAL A 186 -4.27 6.33 0.03
C VAL A 186 -3.94 7.04 1.32
N ALA A 187 -3.27 8.19 1.22
CA ALA A 187 -3.09 9.08 2.35
C ALA A 187 -4.38 9.87 2.56
N VAL A 188 -5.07 9.65 3.68
CA VAL A 188 -6.31 10.38 3.95
C VAL A 188 -5.99 11.71 4.62
N VAL A 189 -6.22 12.79 3.88
CA VAL A 189 -6.09 14.19 4.31
C VAL A 189 -7.35 14.56 5.09
N ASP A 190 -7.20 14.97 6.35
CA ASP A 190 -8.26 15.68 7.09
C ASP A 190 -8.08 17.19 6.88
N GLU A 191 -9.12 18.02 6.97
CA GLU A 191 -9.03 19.47 6.73
C GLU A 191 -8.26 20.23 7.84
N GLY A 192 -7.73 19.53 8.85
CA GLY A 192 -6.96 20.10 9.96
C GLY A 192 -5.44 20.18 9.75
N ASP A 193 -4.78 20.96 10.61
CA ASP A 193 -3.32 21.22 10.59
C ASP A 193 -2.44 19.94 10.69
N SER A 194 -3.00 18.80 11.11
CA SER A 194 -2.29 17.51 11.23
C SER A 194 -2.24 16.69 9.93
N SER A 195 -2.84 17.16 8.84
CA SER A 195 -2.90 16.41 7.58
C SER A 195 -1.54 16.19 6.94
N ASP A 196 -0.70 17.22 6.91
CA ASP A 196 0.61 17.18 6.25
C ASP A 196 1.55 16.17 6.95
N GLU A 197 1.42 16.06 8.28
CA GLU A 197 2.22 15.14 9.09
C GLU A 197 1.83 13.67 8.85
N HIS A 198 0.54 13.36 8.70
CA HIS A 198 0.07 12.00 8.44
C HIS A 198 0.41 11.53 7.03
N VAL A 199 0.25 12.40 6.03
CA VAL A 199 0.65 12.12 4.64
C VAL A 199 2.15 11.87 4.58
N GLY A 200 2.96 12.76 5.17
CA GLY A 200 4.41 12.59 5.22
C GLY A 200 4.86 11.33 5.95
N ALA A 201 4.20 10.95 7.05
CA ALA A 201 4.51 9.72 7.77
C ALA A 201 4.25 8.46 6.92
N LEU A 202 3.12 8.41 6.20
CA LEU A 202 2.81 7.31 5.29
C LEU A 202 3.82 7.23 4.14
N GLU A 203 4.14 8.36 3.51
CA GLU A 203 5.13 8.42 2.43
C GLU A 203 6.50 7.92 2.87
N LEU A 204 6.98 8.37 4.05
CA LEU A 204 8.25 7.91 4.62
C LEU A 204 8.23 6.40 4.91
N SER A 205 7.12 5.88 5.43
CA SER A 205 6.97 4.43 5.66
C SER A 205 7.01 3.63 4.36
N LEU A 206 6.31 4.10 3.32
CA LEU A 206 6.28 3.46 2.01
C LEU A 206 7.66 3.51 1.35
N GLN A 207 8.36 4.64 1.44
CA GLN A 207 9.73 4.79 0.95
C GLN A 207 10.68 3.83 1.65
N SER A 208 10.65 3.78 2.99
CA SER A 208 11.50 2.89 3.78
C SER A 208 11.27 1.42 3.44
N ILE A 209 10.01 1.00 3.34
CA ILE A 209 9.64 -0.36 2.90
C ILE A 209 10.17 -0.64 1.49
N GLY A 210 10.01 0.30 0.55
CA GLY A 210 10.47 0.14 -0.83
C GLY A 210 12.00 0.02 -0.95
N GLU A 211 12.75 0.77 -0.14
CA GLU A 211 14.22 0.67 -0.08
C GLU A 211 14.67 -0.68 0.47
N ARG A 212 14.08 -1.12 1.59
CA ARG A 212 14.39 -2.42 2.21
C ARG A 212 14.04 -3.59 1.30
N TRP A 213 12.86 -3.55 0.68
CA TRP A 213 12.44 -4.55 -0.30
C TRP A 213 13.44 -4.67 -1.45
N ARG A 214 13.88 -3.54 -2.02
CA ARG A 214 14.87 -3.54 -3.10
C ARG A 214 16.18 -4.17 -2.66
N ALA A 215 16.66 -3.84 -1.46
CA ALA A 215 17.88 -4.42 -0.91
C ALA A 215 17.78 -5.94 -0.70
N ILE A 216 16.63 -6.44 -0.23
CA ILE A 216 16.37 -7.88 -0.10
C ILE A 216 16.42 -8.56 -1.47
N CYS A 217 15.75 -8.01 -2.49
CA CYS A 217 15.76 -8.58 -3.84
C CYS A 217 17.17 -8.59 -4.44
N GLU A 218 17.89 -7.48 -4.36
CA GLU A 218 19.27 -7.37 -4.86
C GLU A 218 20.20 -8.37 -4.16
N TRP A 219 20.12 -8.47 -2.84
CA TRP A 219 20.91 -9.46 -2.10
C TRP A 219 20.55 -10.89 -2.51
N ALA A 220 19.27 -11.19 -2.71
CA ALA A 220 18.84 -12.53 -3.10
C ALA A 220 19.36 -12.90 -4.49
N GLU A 221 19.36 -11.98 -5.44
CA GLU A 221 19.95 -12.18 -6.78
C GLU A 221 21.47 -12.39 -6.71
N VAL A 222 22.17 -11.56 -5.93
CA VAL A 222 23.62 -11.72 -5.73
C VAL A 222 23.93 -13.06 -5.09
N ARG A 223 23.21 -13.45 -4.03
CA ARG A 223 23.43 -14.73 -3.35
C ARG A 223 23.13 -15.92 -4.27
N ALA A 224 22.09 -15.84 -5.11
CA ALA A 224 21.82 -16.85 -6.11
C ALA A 224 23.00 -17.02 -7.08
N SER A 225 23.56 -15.90 -7.57
CA SER A 225 24.72 -15.93 -8.49
C SER A 225 25.98 -16.53 -7.86
N GLN A 226 26.16 -16.36 -6.54
CA GLN A 226 27.30 -16.93 -5.80
C GLN A 226 27.16 -18.43 -5.55
N LEU A 227 25.93 -18.92 -5.42
CA LEU A 227 25.63 -20.33 -5.19
C LEU A 227 25.56 -21.13 -6.51
N ASP A 228 25.35 -20.45 -7.64
CA ASP A 228 25.33 -21.06 -8.96
C ASP A 228 26.69 -21.70 -9.31
N GLY A 229 26.68 -23.01 -9.58
CA GLY A 229 27.89 -23.78 -9.87
C GLY A 229 28.79 -24.07 -8.66
N LEU A 230 28.46 -23.61 -7.45
CA LEU A 230 29.34 -23.74 -6.28
C LEU A 230 29.51 -25.21 -5.87
N ALA A 231 28.43 -26.00 -5.92
CA ALA A 231 28.48 -27.42 -5.55
C ALA A 231 29.39 -28.21 -6.49
N GLU A 232 29.30 -27.96 -7.80
CA GLU A 232 30.15 -28.55 -8.83
C GLU A 232 31.61 -28.14 -8.64
N LEU A 233 31.87 -26.87 -8.33
CA LEU A 233 33.21 -26.35 -8.08
C LEU A 233 33.87 -27.02 -6.85
N CYS A 234 33.12 -27.16 -5.75
CA CYS A 234 33.59 -27.86 -4.54
C CYS A 234 33.90 -29.33 -4.83
N ALA A 235 33.02 -30.01 -5.56
CA ALA A 235 33.21 -31.41 -5.94
C ALA A 235 34.48 -31.59 -6.78
N HIS A 236 34.63 -30.76 -7.81
CA HIS A 236 35.77 -30.82 -8.71
C HIS A 236 37.09 -30.48 -8.00
N THR A 237 37.08 -29.48 -7.11
CA THR A 237 38.26 -29.11 -6.33
C THR A 237 38.70 -30.26 -5.42
N THR A 238 37.74 -30.95 -4.79
CA THR A 238 38.01 -32.11 -3.94
C THR A 238 38.59 -33.27 -4.75
N GLU A 239 38.00 -33.58 -5.91
CA GLU A 239 38.50 -34.62 -6.82
C GLU A 239 39.96 -34.36 -7.27
N VAL A 240 40.27 -33.12 -7.68
CA VAL A 240 41.63 -32.72 -8.08
C VAL A 240 42.60 -32.83 -6.90
N PHE A 241 42.18 -32.39 -5.71
CA PHE A 241 43.00 -32.47 -4.51
C PHE A 241 43.30 -33.91 -4.11
N ASP A 242 42.31 -34.79 -4.14
CA ASP A 242 42.47 -36.21 -3.83
C ASP A 242 43.41 -36.89 -4.82
N THR A 243 43.23 -36.63 -6.12
CA THR A 243 44.10 -37.14 -7.18
C THR A 243 45.56 -36.70 -6.98
N LEU A 244 45.78 -35.42 -6.66
CA LEU A 244 47.12 -34.89 -6.41
C LEU A 244 47.75 -35.51 -5.15
N ASN A 245 46.96 -35.69 -4.09
CA ASN A 245 47.44 -36.31 -2.86
C ASN A 245 47.79 -37.78 -3.05
N GLU A 246 47.01 -38.54 -3.82
CA GLU A 246 47.33 -39.92 -4.17
C GLU A 246 48.65 -39.98 -4.95
N TRP A 247 48.80 -39.14 -5.98
CA TRP A 247 50.04 -39.05 -6.73
C TRP A 247 51.25 -38.67 -5.85
N LEU A 248 51.09 -37.69 -4.95
CA LEU A 248 52.15 -37.28 -4.02
C LEU A 248 52.55 -38.43 -3.08
N LYS A 249 51.59 -39.17 -2.54
CA LYS A 249 51.85 -40.32 -1.67
C LYS A 249 52.60 -41.44 -2.41
N GLU A 250 52.22 -41.71 -3.66
CA GLU A 250 52.91 -42.67 -4.52
C GLU A 250 54.38 -42.26 -4.75
N ARG A 251 54.61 -41.00 -5.12
CA ARG A 251 55.97 -40.45 -5.33
C ARG A 251 56.80 -40.43 -4.06
N GLU A 252 56.20 -40.08 -2.92
CA GLU A 252 56.88 -40.12 -1.62
C GLU A 252 57.27 -41.56 -1.24
N HIS A 253 56.39 -42.52 -1.47
CA HIS A 253 56.67 -43.93 -1.23
C HIS A 253 57.80 -44.45 -2.12
N GLU A 254 57.79 -44.12 -3.41
CA GLU A 254 58.87 -44.46 -4.35
C GLU A 254 60.21 -43.88 -3.88
N LEU A 255 60.25 -42.59 -3.50
CA LEU A 255 61.45 -41.94 -2.98
C LEU A 255 61.99 -42.58 -1.70
N LEU A 256 61.12 -42.99 -0.79
CA LEU A 256 61.49 -43.72 0.43
C LEU A 256 62.05 -45.12 0.13
N GLY A 257 61.65 -45.72 -0.99
CA GLY A 257 62.16 -47.00 -1.47
C GLY A 257 63.57 -46.94 -2.07
N LEU A 258 64.06 -45.75 -2.42
CA LEU A 258 65.39 -45.57 -3.00
C LEU A 258 66.49 -45.76 -1.94
N LYS A 259 67.51 -46.53 -2.28
CA LYS A 259 68.73 -46.67 -1.48
C LYS A 259 69.58 -45.42 -1.64
N SER A 260 70.16 -44.96 -0.53
CA SER A 260 71.09 -43.85 -0.60
C SER A 260 72.31 -44.17 -1.45
N ALA A 261 72.84 -43.16 -2.16
CA ALA A 261 73.93 -43.32 -3.13
C ALA A 261 75.20 -43.98 -2.56
N HIS A 262 75.42 -43.88 -1.24
CA HIS A 262 76.56 -44.52 -0.56
C HIS A 262 76.38 -46.02 -0.31
N HIS A 263 75.18 -46.56 -0.51
CA HIS A 263 74.86 -47.99 -0.41
C HIS A 263 74.72 -48.65 -1.79
N LEU A 264 75.14 -47.97 -2.86
CA LEU A 264 75.13 -48.48 -4.23
C LEU A 264 76.54 -48.85 -4.63
N GLU A 265 76.83 -50.15 -4.58
CA GLU A 265 78.18 -50.69 -4.82
C GLU A 265 78.36 -51.16 -6.26
N GLU A 266 77.28 -51.51 -6.96
CA GLU A 266 77.32 -51.98 -8.34
C GLU A 266 76.51 -51.09 -9.31
N PRO A 267 76.99 -50.88 -10.54
CA PRO A 267 76.29 -50.06 -11.54
C PRO A 267 74.89 -50.58 -11.90
N GLU A 268 74.66 -51.89 -11.77
CA GLU A 268 73.35 -52.52 -11.98
C GLU A 268 72.32 -52.05 -10.94
N GLN A 269 72.73 -51.79 -9.70
CA GLN A 269 71.86 -51.31 -8.61
C GLN A 269 71.45 -49.83 -8.78
N VAL A 270 72.23 -49.06 -9.56
CA VAL A 270 71.88 -47.69 -9.95
C VAL A 270 70.82 -47.72 -11.04
N THR A 271 70.94 -48.63 -12.02
CA THR A 271 69.91 -48.82 -13.06
C THR A 271 68.60 -49.43 -12.54
N GLU A 272 68.62 -50.19 -11.44
CA GLU A 272 67.40 -50.71 -10.79
C GLU A 272 66.59 -49.65 -10.03
N GLN A 273 67.15 -48.44 -9.83
CA GLN A 273 66.53 -47.34 -9.06
C GLN A 273 66.07 -46.15 -9.89
N VAL A 274 66.23 -46.21 -11.21
CA VAL A 274 65.88 -45.16 -12.17
C VAL A 274 64.78 -45.68 -13.09
#